data_AF-A0A2M7PTP6-F1
#
_entry.id   AF-A0A2M7PTP6-F1
#
_cell.length_a   1.000
_cell.length_b   1.000
_cell.length_c   1.000
_cell.angle_alpha   90.00
_cell.angle_beta   90.00
_cell.angle_gamma   90.00
#
_symmetry.space_group_name_H-M   'P 1'
#
loop_
_entity.id
_entity.type
_entity.pdbx_description
1 polymer ?
#
loop_
_entity_poly.entity_id
_entity_poly.type
_entity_poly.pdbx_seq_one_letter_code
_entity_poly.pdbx_strand_id
1 'polypeptide(L)'
;MKISTLNSLILIVLAITLLAGCKSEKPQENADVNLTVNQDSKPENQIVLSRAQFESAGMKTGVMQPEKLEEFVRTTGYLSVPQEYRVVISSYLGGYASSTPLLPGDYVKKGQFLINLTNPDIINLQQDYLVSKQKLNYLKSV
;
A
#
# COMPACT_ATOMS: atom_id res chain seq x y z
N MET A 1 -71.84 24.26 -29.36
CA MET A 1 -71.32 25.37 -28.53
C MET A 1 -71.68 25.08 -27.09
N LYS A 2 -70.70 25.16 -26.16
CA LYS A 2 -70.82 24.95 -24.69
C LYS A 2 -70.73 23.49 -24.19
N ILE A 3 -69.49 22.97 -24.07
CA ILE A 3 -69.17 21.93 -23.08
C ILE A 3 -67.80 22.17 -22.40
N SER A 4 -66.83 22.77 -23.10
CA SER A 4 -65.57 23.20 -22.45
C SER A 4 -65.74 24.42 -21.53
N THR A 5 -66.72 25.29 -21.79
CA THR A 5 -67.03 26.44 -20.92
C THR A 5 -67.71 26.04 -19.61
N LEU A 6 -68.31 24.84 -19.54
CA LEU A 6 -68.98 24.33 -18.35
C LEU A 6 -67.96 23.68 -17.38
N ASN A 7 -66.97 22.97 -17.92
CA ASN A 7 -65.86 22.42 -17.14
C ASN A 7 -64.95 23.51 -16.57
N SER A 8 -64.76 24.62 -17.31
CA SER A 8 -64.07 25.82 -16.82
C SER A 8 -64.86 26.55 -15.73
N LEU A 9 -66.21 26.50 -15.75
CA LEU A 9 -67.05 27.11 -14.71
C LEU A 9 -67.00 26.31 -13.40
N ILE A 10 -66.96 24.97 -13.48
CA ILE A 10 -66.82 24.07 -12.32
C ILE A 10 -65.45 24.25 -11.64
N LEU A 11 -64.39 24.44 -12.42
CA LEU A 11 -63.03 24.65 -11.89
C LEU A 11 -62.87 25.99 -11.14
N ILE A 12 -63.61 27.04 -11.56
CA ILE A 12 -63.58 28.35 -10.90
C ILE A 12 -64.40 28.33 -9.60
N VAL A 13 -65.53 27.62 -9.56
CA VAL A 13 -66.36 27.49 -8.35
C VAL A 13 -65.66 26.67 -7.26
N LEU A 14 -64.87 25.66 -7.63
CA LEU A 14 -64.08 24.87 -6.68
C LEU A 14 -62.85 25.62 -6.13
N ALA A 15 -62.34 26.63 -6.85
CA ALA A 15 -61.22 27.45 -6.39
C ALA A 15 -61.66 28.57 -5.41
N ILE A 16 -62.91 29.03 -5.50
CA ILE A 16 -63.45 30.09 -4.64
C ILE A 16 -63.83 29.56 -3.24
N THR A 17 -64.13 28.27 -3.10
CA THR A 17 -64.46 27.66 -1.80
C THR A 17 -63.25 27.38 -0.92
N LEU A 18 -62.02 27.42 -1.44
CA LEU A 18 -60.79 27.28 -0.64
C LEU A 18 -60.30 28.57 0.01
N LEU A 19 -60.90 29.74 -0.29
CA LEU A 19 -60.46 31.04 0.23
C LEU A 19 -61.38 31.65 1.31
N ALA A 20 -62.44 30.94 1.73
CA ALA A 20 -63.37 31.38 2.78
C ALA A 20 -63.11 30.75 4.17
N GLY A 21 -61.83 30.49 4.49
CA GLY A 21 -61.39 29.89 5.76
C GLY A 21 -60.69 30.85 6.71
N CYS A 22 -61.16 32.10 6.86
CA CYS A 22 -60.73 33.01 7.91
C CYS A 22 -61.83 33.15 8.97
N LYS A 23 -61.63 32.52 10.14
CA LYS A 23 -62.39 32.83 11.36
C LYS A 23 -61.55 33.79 12.19
N SER A 24 -62.07 34.99 12.42
CA SER A 24 -61.46 36.05 13.22
C SER A 24 -61.99 36.00 14.65
N GLU A 25 -61.12 35.82 15.64
CA GLU A 25 -61.31 36.31 17.01
C GLU A 25 -59.98 36.93 17.49
N LYS A 26 -60.08 38.13 18.05
CA LYS A 26 -59.06 38.91 18.78
C LYS A 26 -59.73 39.31 20.12
N PRO A 27 -59.04 39.92 21.10
CA PRO A 27 -57.64 39.85 21.55
C PRO A 27 -57.49 39.72 23.09
N GLN A 28 -56.32 39.34 23.61
CA GLN A 28 -55.86 39.77 24.95
C GLN A 28 -54.34 39.77 25.11
N GLU A 29 -53.87 40.72 25.91
CA GLU A 29 -52.54 41.32 26.01
C GLU A 29 -51.73 40.77 27.21
N ASN A 30 -50.40 40.71 27.06
CA ASN A 30 -49.31 40.71 28.06
C ASN A 30 -49.23 39.65 29.17
N ALA A 31 -48.16 38.85 29.17
CA ALA A 31 -47.04 38.94 30.14
C ALA A 31 -46.14 37.69 30.12
N ASP A 32 -44.89 37.93 30.52
CA ASP A 32 -43.68 37.10 30.56
C ASP A 32 -43.75 35.62 31.00
N VAL A 33 -42.81 34.87 30.41
CA VAL A 33 -42.06 33.68 30.91
C VAL A 33 -42.88 32.53 31.50
N ASN A 34 -42.88 31.38 30.82
CA ASN A 34 -42.43 30.11 31.40
C ASN A 34 -42.13 29.06 30.33
N LEU A 35 -41.06 28.30 30.62
CA LEU A 35 -40.47 27.24 29.82
C LEU A 35 -41.49 26.18 29.39
N THR A 36 -41.48 25.81 28.11
CA THR A 36 -42.00 24.51 27.68
C THR A 36 -41.14 23.99 26.54
N VAL A 37 -40.04 23.31 26.91
CA VAL A 37 -39.43 22.34 26.00
C VAL A 37 -40.43 21.19 25.91
N ASN A 38 -41.19 21.13 24.81
CA ASN A 38 -41.99 19.96 24.49
C ASN A 38 -41.04 18.76 24.36
N GLN A 39 -40.94 17.98 25.44
CA GLN A 39 -40.33 16.65 25.45
C GLN A 39 -41.41 15.65 25.10
N ASP A 40 -41.79 15.59 23.82
CA ASP A 40 -42.50 14.45 23.30
C ASP A 40 -41.73 13.91 22.10
N SER A 41 -41.30 12.65 22.23
CA SER A 41 -40.57 11.84 21.25
C SER A 41 -39.15 12.30 20.89
N LYS A 42 -38.20 12.08 21.81
CA LYS A 42 -36.76 12.07 21.45
C LYS A 42 -36.33 10.63 21.19
N PRO A 43 -35.74 10.28 20.04
CA PRO A 43 -35.12 8.97 19.87
C PRO A 43 -33.99 8.83 20.90
N GLU A 44 -33.87 7.66 21.54
CA GLU A 44 -32.98 7.40 22.69
C GLU A 44 -31.49 7.71 22.44
N ASN A 45 -31.09 7.96 21.19
CA ASN A 45 -29.71 8.20 20.78
C ASN A 45 -29.45 9.60 20.18
N GLN A 46 -30.30 10.61 20.47
CA GLN A 46 -30.10 11.98 20.00
C GLN A 46 -30.17 13.02 21.12
N ILE A 47 -29.21 13.96 21.08
CA ILE A 47 -29.21 15.15 21.92
C ILE A 47 -29.53 16.34 21.01
N VAL A 48 -30.55 17.10 21.40
CA VAL A 48 -31.01 18.32 20.73
C VAL A 48 -30.52 19.50 21.55
N LEU A 49 -29.86 20.45 20.88
CA LEU A 49 -29.29 21.66 21.47
C LEU A 49 -29.95 22.90 20.87
N SER A 50 -30.00 23.99 21.63
CA SER A 50 -30.45 25.28 21.11
C SER A 50 -29.38 25.95 20.26
N ARG A 51 -29.77 26.82 19.33
CA ARG A 51 -28.82 27.55 18.47
C ARG A 51 -27.85 28.42 19.29
N ALA A 52 -28.34 29.06 20.36
CA ALA A 52 -27.50 29.84 21.26
C ALA A 52 -26.42 29.00 21.95
N GLN A 53 -26.76 27.78 22.37
CA GLN A 53 -25.80 26.82 22.95
C GLN A 53 -24.77 26.34 21.90
N PHE A 54 -25.21 26.16 20.65
CA PHE A 54 -24.32 25.75 19.56
C PHE A 54 -23.29 26.82 19.22
N GLU A 55 -23.75 28.07 19.11
CA GLU A 55 -22.90 29.23 18.79
C GLU A 55 -21.98 29.60 19.97
N SER A 56 -22.48 29.60 21.21
CA SER A 56 -21.65 29.91 22.39
C SER A 56 -20.53 28.90 22.63
N ALA A 57 -20.74 27.64 22.21
CA ALA A 57 -19.74 26.59 22.30
C ALA A 57 -18.77 26.57 21.11
N GLY A 58 -18.93 27.45 20.11
CA GLY A 58 -18.05 27.55 18.95
C GLY A 58 -18.00 26.29 18.06
N MET A 59 -19.07 25.49 18.08
CA MET A 59 -19.10 24.22 17.36
C MET A 59 -19.08 24.43 15.83
N LYS A 60 -18.35 23.56 15.13
CA LYS A 60 -18.25 23.55 13.67
C LYS A 60 -18.60 22.17 13.16
N THR A 61 -19.35 22.12 12.07
CA THR A 61 -19.63 20.89 11.34
C THR A 61 -18.72 20.80 10.13
N GLY A 62 -18.27 19.60 9.82
CA GLY A 62 -17.53 19.29 8.61
C GLY A 62 -18.21 18.12 7.89
N VAL A 63 -17.93 18.00 6.59
CA VAL A 63 -18.32 16.81 5.82
C VAL A 63 -17.21 15.78 5.92
N MET A 64 -17.57 14.51 6.11
CA MET A 64 -16.59 13.42 6.09
C MET A 64 -16.03 13.26 4.68
N GLN A 65 -14.71 13.28 4.54
CA GLN A 65 -14.02 13.08 3.27
C GLN A 65 -12.95 12.01 3.43
N PRO A 66 -12.78 11.10 2.45
CA PRO A 66 -11.69 10.13 2.48
C PRO A 66 -10.37 10.84 2.18
N GLU A 67 -9.44 10.77 3.14
CA GLU A 67 -8.09 11.30 2.98
C GLU A 67 -7.09 10.14 2.88
N LYS A 68 -6.14 10.25 1.94
CA LYS A 68 -5.09 9.26 1.79
C LYS A 68 -3.98 9.58 2.79
N LEU A 69 -3.94 8.83 3.89
CA LEU A 69 -2.85 8.89 4.85
C LEU A 69 -1.65 8.12 4.29
N GLU A 70 -0.56 8.83 4.01
CA GLU A 70 0.70 8.19 3.62
C GLU A 70 1.51 7.89 4.88
N GLU A 71 1.55 6.62 5.27
CA GLU A 71 2.34 6.15 6.40
C GLU A 71 3.77 5.85 5.92
N PHE A 72 4.74 6.63 6.40
CA PHE A 72 6.15 6.44 6.06
C PHE A 72 6.82 5.49 7.05
N VAL A 73 7.16 4.28 6.60
CA VAL A 73 7.94 3.32 7.39
C VAL A 73 9.42 3.44 7.03
N ARG A 74 10.24 3.94 7.96
CA ARG A 74 11.70 3.99 7.79
C ARG A 74 12.31 2.63 8.13
N THR A 75 13.03 2.04 7.18
CA THR A 75 13.72 0.77 7.38
C THR A 75 15.16 0.85 6.88
N THR A 76 16.03 0.02 7.44
CA THR A 76 17.40 -0.18 6.98
C THR A 76 17.48 -1.45 6.16
N GLY A 77 18.18 -1.40 5.03
CA GLY A 77 18.49 -2.56 4.21
C GLY A 77 19.99 -2.79 4.12
N TYR A 78 20.37 -4.01 3.74
CA TYR A 78 21.74 -4.33 3.33
C TYR A 78 21.76 -4.67 1.85
N LEU A 79 22.81 -4.24 1.17
CA LEU A 79 23.06 -4.64 -0.21
C LEU A 79 23.88 -5.93 -0.17
N SER A 80 23.31 -7.02 -0.67
CA SER A 80 24.05 -8.26 -0.90
C SER A 80 24.15 -8.55 -2.39
N VAL A 81 25.26 -9.16 -2.79
CA VAL A 81 25.40 -9.68 -4.15
C VAL A 81 24.52 -10.93 -4.26
N PRO A 82 23.59 -11.00 -5.24
CA PRO A 82 22.82 -12.20 -5.50
C PRO A 82 23.71 -13.43 -5.74
N GLN A 83 23.24 -14.61 -5.35
CA GLN A 83 23.97 -15.87 -5.52
C GLN A 83 24.38 -16.11 -6.99
N GLU A 84 23.55 -15.69 -7.94
CA GLU A 84 23.77 -15.82 -9.40
C GLU A 84 25.05 -15.14 -9.88
N TYR A 85 25.53 -14.11 -9.18
CA TYR A 85 26.73 -13.34 -9.55
C TYR A 85 27.93 -13.63 -8.64
N ARG A 86 27.86 -14.69 -7.81
CA ARG A 86 28.95 -15.13 -6.94
C ARG A 86 29.56 -16.42 -7.48
N VAL A 87 30.87 -16.39 -7.70
CA VAL A 87 31.64 -17.58 -8.12
C VAL A 87 32.68 -17.90 -7.04
N VAL A 88 32.70 -19.16 -6.60
CA VAL A 88 33.73 -19.70 -5.71
C VAL A 88 34.63 -20.60 -6.54
N ILE A 89 35.92 -20.28 -6.58
CA ILE A 89 36.91 -21.02 -7.36
C ILE A 89 37.63 -21.99 -6.42
N SER A 90 37.64 -23.27 -6.78
CA SER A 90 38.35 -24.34 -6.08
C SER A 90 39.24 -25.11 -7.05
N SER A 91 40.38 -25.62 -6.58
CA SER A 91 41.24 -26.48 -7.39
C SER A 91 40.81 -27.95 -7.33
N TYR A 92 41.01 -28.69 -8.42
CA TYR A 92 40.74 -30.13 -8.47
C TYR A 92 41.77 -30.94 -7.67
N LEU A 93 43.01 -30.49 -7.72
CA LEU A 93 44.11 -31.03 -6.93
C LEU A 93 44.49 -29.98 -5.89
N GLY A 94 44.73 -30.42 -4.65
CA GLY A 94 45.30 -29.55 -3.62
C GLY A 94 46.68 -29.06 -4.02
N GLY A 95 47.31 -28.27 -3.17
CA GLY A 95 48.66 -27.77 -3.43
C GLY A 95 48.93 -26.50 -2.64
N TYR A 96 50.17 -26.05 -2.69
CA TYR A 96 50.59 -24.83 -2.03
C TYR A 96 50.40 -23.63 -2.97
N ALA A 97 49.87 -22.53 -2.43
CA ALA A 97 49.81 -21.24 -3.11
C ALA A 97 51.23 -20.70 -3.30
N SER A 98 51.74 -20.75 -4.53
CA SER A 98 53.09 -20.31 -4.85
C SER A 98 53.19 -18.79 -4.97
N SER A 99 52.20 -18.15 -5.61
CA SER A 99 52.16 -16.69 -5.76
C SER A 99 50.77 -16.22 -6.19
N THR A 100 50.42 -15.00 -5.81
CA THR A 100 49.24 -14.25 -6.27
C THR A 100 49.64 -12.79 -6.46
N PRO A 101 49.27 -12.14 -7.59
CA PRO A 101 49.49 -10.72 -7.76
C PRO A 101 48.34 -9.86 -7.18
N LEU A 102 47.32 -10.50 -6.60
CA LEU A 102 46.07 -9.85 -6.21
C LEU A 102 45.89 -9.79 -4.70
N LEU A 103 45.25 -8.71 -4.25
CA LEU A 103 44.84 -8.47 -2.88
C LEU A 103 43.31 -8.57 -2.74
N PRO A 104 42.80 -8.84 -1.52
CA PRO A 104 41.36 -8.81 -1.26
C PRO A 104 40.77 -7.43 -1.59
N GLY A 105 39.76 -7.40 -2.45
CA GLY A 105 39.11 -6.18 -2.92
C GLY A 105 39.51 -5.75 -4.34
N ASP A 106 40.56 -6.34 -4.91
CA ASP A 106 40.96 -6.05 -6.28
C ASP A 106 39.88 -6.46 -7.30
N TYR A 107 39.70 -5.64 -8.32
CA TYR A 107 38.80 -5.94 -9.43
C TYR A 107 39.45 -6.98 -10.36
N VAL A 108 38.72 -8.05 -10.66
CA VAL A 108 39.18 -9.14 -11.53
C VAL A 108 38.28 -9.30 -12.75
N LYS A 109 38.88 -9.57 -13.90
CA LYS A 109 38.17 -9.85 -15.15
C LYS A 109 38.16 -11.35 -15.46
N LYS A 110 37.19 -11.79 -16.26
CA LYS A 110 37.13 -13.18 -16.73
C LYS A 110 38.44 -13.55 -17.46
N GLY A 111 39.04 -14.66 -17.05
CA GLY A 111 40.30 -15.18 -17.61
C GLY A 111 41.57 -14.55 -17.02
N GLN A 112 41.45 -13.66 -16.03
CA GLN A 112 42.60 -13.08 -15.35
C GLN A 112 43.30 -14.14 -14.49
N PHE A 113 44.63 -14.09 -14.49
CA PHE A 113 45.46 -14.90 -13.60
C PHE A 113 45.23 -14.49 -12.14
N LEU A 114 44.85 -15.46 -11.30
CA LEU A 114 44.55 -15.22 -9.89
C LEU A 114 45.66 -15.73 -8.97
N ILE A 115 46.02 -17.01 -9.11
CA ILE A 115 46.96 -17.67 -8.21
C ILE A 115 47.69 -18.78 -8.96
N ASN A 116 48.98 -18.95 -8.67
CA ASN A 116 49.72 -20.14 -9.08
C ASN A 116 49.70 -21.18 -7.95
N LEU A 117 49.25 -22.39 -8.26
CA LEU A 117 49.21 -23.52 -7.32
C LEU A 117 50.27 -24.55 -7.72
N THR A 118 51.08 -24.96 -6.75
CA THR A 118 52.11 -25.99 -6.94
C THR A 118 51.73 -27.23 -6.13
N ASN A 119 51.58 -28.37 -6.81
CA ASN A 119 51.37 -29.66 -6.17
C ASN A 119 52.49 -30.64 -6.56
N PRO A 120 53.33 -31.11 -5.60
CA PRO A 120 54.39 -32.07 -5.89
C PRO A 120 53.86 -33.45 -6.31
N ASP A 121 52.67 -33.85 -5.85
CA ASP A 121 52.07 -35.17 -6.13
C ASP A 121 51.72 -35.34 -7.62
N ILE A 122 51.54 -34.24 -8.34
CA ILE A 122 51.27 -34.25 -9.78
C ILE A 122 52.43 -34.90 -10.56
N ILE A 123 53.65 -34.80 -10.04
CA ILE A 123 54.84 -35.38 -10.67
C ILE A 123 54.78 -36.91 -10.63
N ASN A 124 54.37 -37.48 -9.51
CA ASN A 124 54.22 -38.93 -9.36
C ASN A 124 53.14 -39.45 -10.31
N LEU A 125 51.99 -38.79 -10.38
CA LEU A 125 50.91 -39.15 -11.29
C LEU A 125 51.36 -39.13 -12.77
N GLN A 126 52.12 -38.11 -13.16
CA GLN A 126 52.67 -38.01 -14.51
C GLN A 126 53.68 -39.13 -14.80
N GLN A 127 54.53 -39.47 -13.83
CA GLN A 127 55.49 -40.56 -13.97
C GLN A 127 54.76 -41.92 -14.15
N ASP A 128 53.78 -42.20 -13.31
CA ASP A 128 52.99 -43.44 -13.37
C ASP A 128 52.25 -43.59 -14.71
N TYR A 129 51.70 -42.48 -15.22
CA TYR A 129 51.07 -42.44 -16.53
C TYR A 129 52.07 -42.76 -17.65
N LEU A 130 53.27 -42.15 -17.63
CA LEU A 130 54.30 -42.38 -18.64
C LEU A 130 54.80 -43.82 -18.63
N VAL A 131 55.04 -44.40 -17.46
CA VAL A 131 55.44 -45.81 -17.30
C VAL A 131 54.36 -46.74 -17.84
N SER A 132 53.11 -46.50 -17.46
CA SER A 132 51.97 -47.30 -17.91
C SER A 132 51.76 -47.22 -19.42
N LYS A 133 51.94 -46.04 -20.01
CA LYS A 133 51.86 -45.82 -21.46
C LYS A 133 52.95 -46.60 -22.22
N GLN A 134 54.19 -46.59 -21.71
CA GLN A 134 55.29 -47.35 -22.34
C GLN A 134 55.06 -48.85 -22.24
N LYS A 135 54.61 -49.35 -21.08
CA LYS A 135 54.26 -50.76 -20.91
C LYS A 135 53.16 -51.20 -21.90
N LEU A 136 52.14 -50.37 -22.10
CA LEU A 136 51.07 -50.64 -23.05
C LEU A 136 51.56 -50.61 -24.50
N ASN A 137 52.46 -49.70 -24.86
CA ASN A 137 53.06 -49.68 -26.20
C ASN A 137 53.87 -50.95 -26.48
N TYR A 138 54.69 -51.37 -25.52
CA TYR A 138 55.47 -52.61 -25.62
C TYR A 138 54.56 -53.83 -25.84
N LEU A 139 53.48 -53.95 -25.06
CA LEU A 139 52.51 -55.05 -25.18
C LEU A 139 51.75 -55.05 -26.52
N LYS A 140 51.61 -53.89 -27.17
CA LYS A 140 50.96 -53.77 -28.49
C LYS A 140 51.90 -54.04 -29.66
N SER A 141 53.20 -53.96 -29.45
CA SER A 141 54.23 -54.26 -30.46
C SER A 141 54.62 -55.73 -30.53
N VAL A 142 54.03 -56.57 -29.68
CA VAL A 142 54.06 -58.04 -29.74
C VAL A 142 52.79 -58.52 -30.42
#